data_AF-A0A932PSC5-F1
#
_entry.id   AF-A0A932PSC5-F1
#
_cell.length_a   1.000
_cell.length_b   1.000
_cell.length_c   1.000
_cell.angle_alpha   90.00
_cell.angle_beta   90.00
_cell.angle_gamma   90.00
#
_symmetry.space_group_name_H-M   'P 1'
#
loop_
_entity.id
_entity.type
_entity.pdbx_description
1 polymer ?
#
loop_
_entity_poly.entity_id
_entity_poly.type
_entity_poly.pdbx_seq_one_letter_code
_entity_poly.pdbx_strand_id
1 'polypeptide(L)'
;MKQWQAIGVKVTIKTIPADAIEITAIRPRTYQMLLFGNILRANSDLFSFWHSSQQFSPGLNLAMYNNKNVDKLIESARATFDNDTRSATLAKIQDQIHSDAPAIFLYSPLYLYAAPTELGGFVRTLIASAPDRLDNVNQWYLKTARVFKKTSASSTTP
;
A
#
# COMPACT_ATOMS: atom_id res chain seq x y z
N MET A 1 -8.83 -23.27 3.43
CA MET A 1 -9.47 -24.48 2.86
C MET A 1 -10.40 -25.16 3.84
N LYS A 2 -9.90 -25.63 5.00
CA LYS A 2 -10.75 -26.26 6.03
C LYS A 2 -11.93 -25.38 6.48
N GLN A 3 -11.72 -24.07 6.61
CA GLN A 3 -12.79 -23.12 6.97
C GLN A 3 -13.91 -23.03 5.94
N TRP A 4 -13.58 -22.91 4.65
CA TRP A 4 -14.58 -22.88 3.57
C TRP A 4 -15.30 -24.22 3.39
N GLN A 5 -14.58 -25.33 3.53
CA GLN A 5 -15.17 -26.66 3.49
C GLN A 5 -16.11 -26.92 4.67
N ALA A 6 -15.80 -26.37 5.86
CA ALA A 6 -16.67 -26.50 7.04
C ALA A 6 -18.05 -25.85 6.84
N ILE A 7 -18.16 -24.86 5.94
CA ILE A 7 -19.43 -24.23 5.54
C ILE A 7 -19.98 -24.76 4.21
N GLY A 8 -19.46 -25.90 3.72
CA GLY A 8 -19.95 -26.57 2.52
C GLY A 8 -19.42 -26.03 1.19
N VAL A 9 -18.47 -25.08 1.21
CA VAL A 9 -17.89 -24.52 -0.03
C VAL A 9 -16.72 -25.38 -0.50
N LYS A 10 -16.86 -25.96 -1.70
CA LYS A 10 -15.78 -26.70 -2.37
C LYS A 10 -14.83 -25.72 -3.05
N VAL A 11 -13.57 -25.70 -2.62
CA VAL A 11 -12.52 -24.84 -3.20
C VAL A 11 -11.49 -25.68 -3.93
N THR A 12 -11.22 -25.34 -5.19
CA THR A 12 -10.16 -25.95 -6.01
C THR A 12 -9.05 -24.92 -6.23
N ILE A 13 -7.83 -25.21 -5.76
CA ILE A 13 -6.68 -24.31 -5.95
C ILE A 13 -6.08 -24.56 -7.33
N LYS A 14 -5.89 -23.49 -8.09
CA LYS A 14 -5.10 -23.50 -9.32
C LYS A 14 -3.88 -22.62 -9.11
N THR A 15 -2.71 -23.24 -9.09
CA THR A 15 -1.43 -22.51 -9.03
C THR A 15 -0.98 -22.23 -10.46
N ILE A 16 -0.81 -20.95 -10.79
CA ILE A 16 -0.36 -20.50 -12.11
C ILE A 16 1.01 -19.82 -11.91
N PRO A 17 2.01 -20.10 -12.77
CA PRO A 17 3.29 -19.39 -12.76
C PRO A 17 3.11 -17.86 -12.86
N ALA A 18 3.98 -17.11 -12.18
CA ALA A 18 3.86 -15.65 -12.06
C ALA A 18 4.00 -14.92 -13.41
N ASP A 19 4.77 -15.47 -14.34
CA ASP A 19 4.95 -14.97 -15.71
C ASP A 19 3.71 -15.23 -16.60
N ALA A 20 2.91 -16.25 -16.28
CA ALA A 20 1.73 -16.64 -17.05
C ALA A 20 0.41 -16.10 -16.47
N ILE A 21 0.33 -15.88 -15.15
CA ILE A 21 -0.94 -15.52 -14.46
C ILE A 21 -1.56 -14.23 -14.98
N GLU A 22 -0.72 -13.27 -15.38
CA GLU A 22 -1.18 -11.99 -15.91
C GLU A 22 -2.02 -12.16 -17.18
N ILE A 23 -1.50 -12.92 -18.14
CA ILE A 23 -2.12 -13.12 -19.45
C ILE A 23 -3.27 -14.12 -19.37
N THR A 24 -3.13 -15.16 -18.55
CA THR A 24 -4.05 -16.32 -18.54
C THR A 24 -5.22 -16.16 -17.58
N ALA A 25 -5.06 -15.40 -16.49
CA ALA A 25 -6.06 -15.27 -15.43
C ALA A 25 -6.45 -13.82 -15.15
N ILE A 26 -5.48 -12.94 -14.92
CA ILE A 26 -5.73 -11.57 -14.47
C ILE A 26 -6.39 -10.74 -15.57
N ARG A 27 -5.70 -10.52 -16.70
CA ARG A 27 -6.22 -9.72 -17.82
C ARG A 27 -7.60 -10.17 -18.34
N PRO A 28 -7.85 -11.49 -18.57
CA PRO A 28 -9.15 -11.96 -19.03
C PRO A 28 -10.19 -12.13 -17.91
N ARG A 29 -9.82 -11.89 -16.64
CA ARG A 29 -10.70 -12.06 -15.45
C ARG A 29 -11.27 -13.49 -15.31
N THR A 30 -10.46 -14.50 -15.61
CA THR A 30 -10.88 -15.92 -15.60
C THR A 30 -10.62 -16.58 -14.25
N TYR A 31 -11.16 -15.99 -13.18
CA TYR A 31 -11.09 -16.51 -11.81
C TYR A 31 -12.38 -16.23 -11.03
N GLN A 32 -12.64 -17.05 -10.02
CA GLN A 32 -13.71 -16.81 -9.04
C GLN A 32 -13.16 -16.12 -7.78
N MET A 33 -11.94 -16.49 -7.39
CA MET A 33 -11.18 -15.87 -6.32
C MET A 33 -9.72 -15.79 -6.75
N LEU A 34 -9.07 -14.68 -6.42
CA LEU A 34 -7.66 -14.45 -6.69
C LEU A 34 -6.97 -14.05 -5.38
N LEU A 35 -5.89 -14.75 -5.05
CA LEU A 35 -4.98 -14.31 -3.99
C LEU A 35 -4.00 -13.32 -4.61
N PHE A 36 -4.06 -12.06 -4.18
CA PHE A 36 -3.26 -10.99 -4.74
C PHE A 36 -2.75 -10.05 -3.65
N GLY A 37 -1.57 -9.46 -3.85
CA GLY A 37 -0.96 -8.48 -2.95
C GLY A 37 -0.97 -7.09 -3.56
N ASN A 38 -1.56 -6.12 -2.85
CA ASN A 38 -1.52 -4.72 -3.25
C ASN A 38 -0.35 -4.01 -2.56
N ILE A 39 0.52 -3.38 -3.34
CA ILE A 39 1.58 -2.51 -2.83
C ILE A 39 1.08 -1.07 -2.93
N LEU A 40 0.64 -0.51 -1.81
CA LEU A 40 0.25 0.89 -1.71
C LEU A 40 1.50 1.74 -1.46
N ARG A 41 1.76 2.73 -2.31
CA ARG A 41 2.80 3.74 -2.07
C ARG A 41 2.31 4.79 -1.07
N ALA A 42 3.22 5.63 -0.58
CA ALA A 42 2.95 6.61 0.48
C ALA A 42 1.76 7.56 0.21
N ASN A 43 1.38 7.78 -1.05
CA ASN A 43 0.21 8.58 -1.40
C ASN A 43 -1.13 7.84 -1.19
N SER A 44 -1.14 6.54 -0.85
CA SER A 44 -2.32 5.72 -0.61
C SER A 44 -3.41 5.89 -1.68
N ASP A 45 -3.02 5.92 -2.96
CA ASP A 45 -3.98 6.08 -4.04
C ASP A 45 -4.78 4.78 -4.25
N LEU A 46 -6.05 4.81 -3.83
CA LEU A 46 -6.99 3.70 -3.90
C LEU A 46 -7.59 3.52 -5.31
N PHE A 47 -7.44 4.51 -6.19
CA PHE A 47 -8.16 4.58 -7.46
C PHE A 47 -7.93 3.36 -8.34
N SER A 48 -6.67 2.98 -8.56
CA SER A 48 -6.31 1.85 -9.42
C SER A 48 -6.92 0.51 -8.96
N PHE A 49 -7.15 0.35 -7.66
CA PHE A 49 -7.59 -0.91 -7.06
C PHE A 49 -9.08 -0.99 -6.79
N TRP A 50 -9.77 0.14 -6.60
CA TRP A 50 -11.14 0.14 -6.07
C TRP A 50 -12.13 0.96 -6.91
N HIS A 51 -11.65 1.84 -7.79
CA HIS A 51 -12.55 2.64 -8.64
C HIS A 51 -13.18 1.77 -9.74
N SER A 52 -14.46 1.98 -10.03
CA SER A 52 -15.20 1.16 -11.02
C SER A 52 -14.63 1.27 -12.44
N SER A 53 -14.01 2.39 -12.80
CA SER A 53 -13.35 2.55 -14.10
C SER A 53 -12.13 1.64 -14.30
N GLN A 54 -11.65 0.99 -13.24
CA GLN A 54 -10.44 0.15 -13.25
C GLN A 54 -10.76 -1.35 -13.27
N GLN A 55 -12.02 -1.74 -13.46
CA GLN A 55 -12.47 -3.14 -13.41
C GLN A 55 -11.83 -4.03 -14.47
N PHE A 56 -11.56 -3.50 -15.65
CA PHE A 56 -11.05 -4.28 -16.79
C PHE A 56 -9.62 -3.91 -17.13
N SER A 57 -8.89 -4.86 -17.73
CA SER A 57 -7.50 -4.65 -18.20
C SER A 57 -7.40 -3.36 -19.02
N PRO A 58 -6.43 -2.48 -18.74
CA PRO A 58 -5.27 -2.65 -17.85
C PRO A 58 -5.49 -2.28 -16.37
N GLY A 59 -6.72 -2.00 -15.94
CA GLY A 59 -7.04 -1.62 -14.57
C GLY A 59 -6.82 -2.74 -13.54
N LEU A 60 -6.57 -2.34 -12.28
CA LEU A 60 -6.19 -3.22 -11.16
C LEU A 60 -7.33 -3.46 -10.16
N ASN A 61 -8.56 -3.09 -10.49
CA ASN A 61 -9.74 -3.47 -9.71
C ASN A 61 -10.12 -4.92 -10.03
N LEU A 62 -9.34 -5.83 -9.46
CA LEU A 62 -9.46 -7.27 -9.64
C LEU A 62 -10.66 -7.86 -8.89
N ALA A 63 -11.21 -7.12 -7.91
CA ALA A 63 -12.44 -7.49 -7.23
C ALA A 63 -13.70 -7.25 -8.08
N MET A 64 -13.54 -6.63 -9.27
CA MET A 64 -14.66 -6.20 -10.11
C MET A 64 -15.65 -5.29 -9.35
N TYR A 65 -15.17 -4.58 -8.33
CA TYR A 65 -16.00 -3.76 -7.45
C TYR A 65 -16.54 -2.53 -8.19
N ASN A 66 -17.82 -2.22 -8.01
CA ASN A 66 -18.47 -1.06 -8.64
C ASN A 66 -19.47 -0.44 -7.67
N ASN A 67 -19.04 0.64 -7.01
CA ASN A 67 -19.88 1.42 -6.12
C ASN A 67 -19.67 2.90 -6.41
N LYS A 68 -20.72 3.56 -6.93
CA LYS A 68 -20.66 4.98 -7.33
C LYS A 68 -20.45 5.94 -6.15
N ASN A 69 -20.78 5.53 -4.93
CA ASN A 69 -20.48 6.32 -3.75
C ASN A 69 -18.99 6.23 -3.42
N VAL A 70 -18.41 5.03 -3.49
CA VAL A 70 -16.96 4.85 -3.30
C VAL A 70 -16.17 5.56 -4.39
N ASP A 71 -16.60 5.48 -5.65
CA ASP A 71 -15.97 6.21 -6.76
C ASP A 71 -15.84 7.71 -6.44
N LYS A 72 -16.95 8.35 -6.03
CA LYS A 72 -16.97 9.77 -5.64
C LYS A 72 -16.08 10.09 -4.44
N LEU A 73 -16.07 9.21 -3.44
CA LEU A 73 -15.22 9.39 -2.26
C LEU A 73 -13.73 9.29 -2.64
N ILE A 74 -13.36 8.35 -3.52
CA ILE A 74 -11.99 8.23 -4.03
C ILE A 74 -11.61 9.48 -4.82
N GLU A 75 -12.46 9.97 -5.72
CA GLU A 75 -12.23 11.21 -6.47
C GLU A 75 -12.04 12.41 -5.54
N SER A 76 -12.89 12.54 -4.51
CA SER A 76 -12.80 13.60 -3.49
C SER A 76 -11.51 13.51 -2.67
N ALA A 77 -11.12 12.31 -2.23
CA ALA A 77 -9.88 12.09 -1.48
C ALA A 77 -8.63 12.45 -2.31
N ARG A 78 -8.68 12.31 -3.63
CA ARG A 78 -7.59 12.71 -4.55
C ARG A 78 -7.52 14.22 -4.77
N ALA A 79 -8.65 14.92 -4.69
CA ALA A 79 -8.73 16.38 -4.82
C ALA A 79 -8.48 17.14 -3.50
N THR A 80 -8.43 16.42 -2.37
CA THR A 80 -8.30 17.01 -1.03
C THR A 80 -6.83 17.08 -0.60
N PHE A 81 -6.33 18.30 -0.35
CA PHE A 81 -4.97 18.55 0.16
C PHE A 81 -4.88 18.60 1.68
N ASP A 82 -5.98 18.92 2.35
CA ASP A 82 -6.05 18.92 3.82
C ASP A 82 -6.00 17.49 4.36
N ASN A 83 -5.04 17.21 5.24
CA ASN A 83 -4.77 15.86 5.71
C ASN A 83 -5.89 15.29 6.59
N ASP A 84 -6.52 16.12 7.42
CA ASP A 84 -7.58 15.68 8.34
C ASP A 84 -8.85 15.34 7.56
N THR A 85 -9.25 16.21 6.63
CA THR A 85 -10.39 15.99 5.73
C THR A 85 -10.16 14.77 4.84
N ARG A 86 -8.93 14.60 4.33
CA ARG A 86 -8.57 13.44 3.52
C ARG A 86 -8.63 12.15 4.34
N SER A 87 -8.12 12.17 5.57
CA SER A 87 -8.16 11.01 6.48
C SER A 87 -9.59 10.60 6.83
N ALA A 88 -10.48 11.57 7.11
CA ALA A 88 -11.89 11.30 7.34
C ALA A 88 -12.58 10.70 6.11
N THR A 89 -12.23 11.14 4.90
CA THR A 89 -12.75 10.56 3.65
C THR A 89 -12.25 9.13 3.44
N LEU A 90 -10.97 8.87 3.69
CA LEU A 90 -10.38 7.52 3.61
C LEU A 90 -11.04 6.54 4.59
N ALA A 91 -11.37 6.98 5.80
CA ALA A 91 -12.10 6.16 6.77
C ALA A 91 -13.49 5.74 6.23
N LYS A 92 -14.24 6.67 5.62
CA LYS A 92 -15.53 6.36 4.98
C LYS A 92 -15.40 5.35 3.85
N ILE A 93 -14.35 5.48 3.02
CA ILE A 93 -14.07 4.51 1.95
C ILE A 93 -13.79 3.13 2.55
N GLN A 94 -12.97 3.07 3.60
CA GLN A 94 -12.66 1.82 4.30
C GLN A 94 -13.93 1.16 4.84
N ASP A 95 -14.80 1.91 5.51
CA ASP A 95 -16.05 1.39 6.08
C ASP A 95 -16.98 0.84 4.99
N GLN A 96 -17.13 1.56 3.87
CA GLN A 96 -17.96 1.13 2.76
C GLN A 96 -17.41 -0.14 2.08
N ILE A 97 -16.10 -0.19 1.81
CA ILE A 97 -15.47 -1.38 1.23
C ILE A 97 -15.58 -2.56 2.21
N HIS A 98 -15.38 -2.33 3.50
CA HIS A 98 -15.52 -3.38 4.50
C HIS A 98 -16.95 -3.95 4.55
N SER A 99 -17.95 -3.07 4.51
CA SER A 99 -19.37 -3.45 4.50
C SER A 99 -19.76 -4.20 3.23
N ASP A 100 -19.26 -3.77 2.06
CA ASP A 100 -19.60 -4.40 0.78
C ASP A 100 -18.85 -5.72 0.56
N ALA A 101 -17.77 -5.95 1.32
CA ALA A 101 -16.92 -7.14 1.28
C ALA A 101 -16.50 -7.61 -0.13
N PRO A 102 -16.02 -6.72 -1.03
CA PRO A 102 -15.58 -7.10 -2.38
C PRO A 102 -14.29 -7.94 -2.36
N ALA A 103 -13.54 -7.89 -1.25
CA ALA A 103 -12.37 -8.72 -1.00
C ALA A 103 -12.22 -9.02 0.50
N ILE A 104 -11.47 -10.07 0.81
CA ILE A 104 -11.09 -10.42 2.18
C ILE A 104 -9.64 -9.99 2.41
N PHE A 105 -9.43 -9.00 3.27
CA PHE A 105 -8.10 -8.53 3.66
C PHE A 105 -7.47 -9.52 4.64
N LEU A 106 -6.27 -10.01 4.32
CA LEU A 106 -5.61 -11.05 5.11
C LEU A 106 -4.64 -10.46 6.14
N TYR A 107 -3.61 -9.74 5.69
CA TYR A 107 -2.60 -9.12 6.56
C TYR A 107 -1.75 -8.11 5.77
N SER A 108 -1.01 -7.26 6.50
CA SER A 108 0.08 -6.45 5.97
C SER A 108 1.42 -7.09 6.39
N PRO A 109 2.33 -7.42 5.45
CA PRO A 109 3.58 -8.08 5.79
C PRO A 109 4.51 -7.16 6.58
N LEU A 110 5.14 -7.71 7.62
CA LEU A 110 6.24 -7.05 8.31
C LEU A 110 7.56 -7.37 7.61
N TYR A 111 8.33 -6.36 7.27
CA TYR A 111 9.67 -6.54 6.75
C TYR A 111 10.70 -6.50 7.88
N LEU A 112 11.39 -7.61 8.10
CA LEU A 112 12.44 -7.75 9.11
C LEU A 112 13.83 -7.66 8.45
N TYR A 113 14.68 -6.79 8.99
CA TYR A 113 16.08 -6.67 8.56
C TYR A 113 17.02 -6.60 9.76
N ALA A 114 18.21 -7.16 9.60
CA ALA A 114 19.31 -7.01 10.54
C ALA A 114 20.24 -5.89 10.07
N ALA A 115 20.69 -5.07 11.00
CA ALA A 115 21.68 -4.02 10.78
C ALA A 115 22.68 -4.02 11.95
N PRO A 116 23.92 -3.54 11.74
CA PRO A 116 24.88 -3.34 12.82
C PRO A 116 24.29 -2.47 13.92
N THR A 117 24.62 -2.77 15.18
CA THR A 117 24.16 -2.01 16.35
C THR A 117 24.65 -0.56 16.35
N GLU A 118 25.76 -0.30 15.65
CA GLU A 118 26.40 1.01 15.52
C GLU A 118 25.88 1.81 14.31
N LEU A 119 24.92 1.28 13.55
CA LEU A 119 24.38 1.98 12.37
C LEU A 119 23.54 3.19 12.81
N GLY A 120 24.14 4.37 12.73
CA GLY A 120 23.47 5.65 12.90
C GLY A 120 22.77 6.10 11.62
N GLY A 121 21.77 6.97 11.77
CA GLY A 121 21.01 7.53 10.64
C GLY A 121 19.99 6.58 10.00
N PHE A 122 19.85 5.35 10.52
CA PHE A 122 18.82 4.41 10.10
C PHE A 122 17.45 4.81 10.68
N VAL A 123 16.53 5.25 9.82
CA VAL A 123 15.16 5.57 10.22
C VAL A 123 14.31 4.31 10.13
N ARG A 124 13.71 3.91 11.25
CA ARG A 124 12.75 2.80 11.30
C ARG A 124 11.37 3.32 10.92
N THR A 125 10.99 3.18 9.66
CA THR A 125 9.64 3.53 9.18
C THR A 125 8.92 2.29 8.68
N LEU A 126 7.60 2.42 8.51
CA LEU A 126 6.86 1.51 7.65
C LEU A 126 7.41 1.64 6.21
N ILE A 127 7.57 0.50 5.54
CA ILE A 127 8.01 0.43 4.13
C ILE A 127 6.96 -0.35 3.34
N ALA A 128 6.68 0.09 2.11
CA ALA A 128 5.73 -0.58 1.22
C ALA A 128 6.40 -1.75 0.49
N SER A 129 7.70 -1.61 0.20
CA SER A 129 8.51 -2.60 -0.48
C SER A 129 9.89 -2.73 0.16
N ALA A 130 10.54 -3.88 -0.03
CA ALA A 130 11.85 -4.11 0.57
C ALA A 130 12.91 -3.05 0.19
N PRO A 131 12.99 -2.56 -1.06
CA PRO A 131 13.88 -1.46 -1.43
C PRO A 131 13.69 -0.15 -0.65
N ASP A 132 12.48 0.20 -0.21
CA ASP A 132 12.21 1.50 0.43
C ASP A 132 13.02 1.72 1.72
N ARG A 133 13.54 0.64 2.33
CA ARG A 133 14.48 0.74 3.47
C ARG A 133 15.73 1.57 3.13
N LEU A 134 16.08 1.68 1.85
CA LEU A 134 17.26 2.38 1.36
C LEU A 134 16.98 3.85 1.01
N ASP A 135 15.75 4.34 1.18
CA ASP A 135 15.37 5.71 0.81
C ASP A 135 16.25 6.78 1.48
N ASN A 136 16.78 6.48 2.68
CA ASN A 136 17.66 7.37 3.43
C ASN A 136 19.07 6.80 3.62
N VAL A 137 19.54 5.93 2.71
CA VAL A 137 20.86 5.27 2.82
C VAL A 137 22.01 6.29 2.85
N ASN A 138 21.84 7.45 2.22
CA ASN A 138 22.81 8.54 2.24
C ASN A 138 22.96 9.21 3.61
N GLN A 139 22.03 8.98 4.53
CA GLN A 139 22.09 9.47 5.92
C GLN A 139 22.76 8.48 6.86
N TRP A 140 23.09 7.27 6.38
CA TRP A 140 23.64 6.22 7.22
C TRP A 140 25.11 6.47 7.51
N TYR A 141 25.53 6.21 8.74
CA TYR A 141 26.92 6.33 9.14
C TYR A 141 27.27 5.32 10.23
N LEU A 142 28.53 4.90 10.26
CA LEU A 142 29.10 4.06 11.33
C LEU A 142 30.04 4.84 12.25
N LYS A 143 30.67 5.90 11.73
CA LYS A 143 31.67 6.69 12.46
C LYS A 143 31.24 8.14 12.47
N THR A 144 31.29 8.76 13.65
CA THR A 144 30.99 10.18 13.85
C THR A 144 32.23 10.92 14.34
N ALA A 145 32.47 12.14 13.85
CA ALA A 145 33.46 13.05 14.41
C ALA A 145 32.75 14.18 15.17
N ARG A 146 33.26 14.56 16.35
CA ARG A 146 32.75 15.71 17.09
C ARG A 146 33.25 16.99 16.43
N VAL A 147 32.33 17.90 16.14
CA VAL A 147 32.62 19.25 15.62
C VAL A 147 32.07 20.29 16.58
N PHE A 148 32.87 21.32 16.87
CA PHE A 148 32.41 22.45 17.68
C PHE A 148 31.32 23.21 16.91
N LYS A 149 30.20 23.49 17.57
CA LYS A 149 29.10 24.27 16.98
C LYS A 149 29.61 25.69 16.73
N LYS A 150 29.71 26.09 15.45
CA LYS A 150 30.09 27.45 15.09
C LYS A 150 28.93 28.38 15.45
N THR A 151 29.09 29.21 16.47
CA THR A 151 28.10 30.26 16.80
C THR A 151 28.13 31.29 15.67
N SER A 152 27.12 31.30 14.81
CA SER A 152 26.91 32.38 13.87
C SER A 152 26.50 33.62 14.66
N ALA A 153 27.42 34.58 14.80
CA ALA A 153 27.08 35.91 15.29
C ALA A 153 26.09 36.54 14.28
N SER A 154 24.87 36.84 14.73
CA SER A 154 23.95 37.68 13.98
C SER A 154 24.58 39.07 13.88
N SER A 155 25.06 39.44 12.70
CA SER A 155 25.42 40.82 12.40
C SER A 155 24.14 41.63 12.30
N THR A 156 23.70 42.19 13.43
CA THR A 156 22.83 43.36 13.43
C THR A 156 23.73 44.56 13.18
N THR A 157 23.59 45.20 12.03
CA THR A 157 24.15 46.53 11.75
C THR A 157 23.00 47.43 11.27
N PRO A 158 23.09 48.75 11.49
CA PRO A 158 22.05 49.59 12.08
C PRO A 158 21.06 50.15 11.05
#